data_AF-A0A7Z0C131-F1
#
_entry.id   AF-A0A7Z0C131-F1
#
_cell.length_a   1.000
_cell.length_b   1.000
_cell.length_c   1.000
_cell.angle_alpha   90.00
_cell.angle_beta   90.00
_cell.angle_gamma   90.00
#
_symmetry.space_group_name_H-M   'P 1'
#
loop_
_entity.id
_entity.type
_entity.pdbx_description
1 polymer ?
#
loop_
_entity_poly.entity_id
_entity_poly.type
_entity_poly.pdbx_seq_one_letter_code
_entity_poly.pdbx_strand_id
1 'polypeptide(L)'
;MLLSPPLLPSFGGSSRRGLLIDLDNIALHRGRLLPADLVGQRLRTIAELAGPCDYRIAIAPPRTLGAYSSVLVAQNIPVRTCGSEPDAADLALCVQGFELLARGYAALVVASGDHFFAQLADLAPLHLAVPHDIPVARSLKRVARPVTHFPARAA
;
A
#
# COMPACT_ATOMS: atom_id res chain seq x y z
N MET A 1 -11.63 41.55 31.73
CA MET A 1 -10.81 40.37 31.38
C MET A 1 -11.41 39.73 30.14
N LEU A 2 -10.78 39.93 28.98
CA LEU A 2 -11.19 39.27 27.73
C LEU A 2 -10.45 37.92 27.66
N LEU A 3 -11.19 36.82 27.78
CA LEU A 3 -10.65 35.49 27.57
C LEU A 3 -10.39 35.32 26.07
N SER A 4 -9.13 35.14 25.68
CA SER A 4 -8.78 34.72 24.33
C SER A 4 -9.49 33.39 24.01
N PRO A 5 -10.09 33.23 22.82
CA PRO A 5 -10.65 31.96 22.42
C PRO A 5 -9.54 30.90 22.33
N PRO A 6 -9.82 29.61 22.60
CA PRO A 6 -8.84 28.56 22.44
C PRO A 6 -8.41 28.50 20.97
N LEU A 7 -7.10 28.55 20.74
CA LEU A 7 -6.50 28.28 19.45
C LEU A 7 -6.90 26.85 19.06
N LEU A 8 -7.78 26.73 18.06
CA LEU A 8 -8.00 25.45 17.39
C LEU A 8 -6.64 24.99 16.83
N PRO A 9 -6.29 23.69 16.93
CA PRO A 9 -5.08 23.19 16.32
C PRO A 9 -5.13 23.48 14.81
N SER A 10 -4.16 24.26 14.36
CA SER A 10 -3.91 24.55 12.95
C SER A 10 -3.60 23.24 12.22
N PHE A 11 -4.55 22.69 11.46
CA PHE A 11 -4.28 21.64 10.47
C PHE A 11 -3.62 22.26 9.23
N GLY A 12 -2.46 22.87 9.42
CA GLY A 12 -1.61 23.45 8.38
C GLY A 12 -0.35 22.60 8.22
N GLY A 13 -0.46 21.45 7.57
CA GLY A 13 0.67 20.58 7.24
C GLY A 13 0.26 19.63 6.12
N SER A 14 1.14 19.39 5.15
CA SER A 14 0.92 18.40 4.11
C SER A 14 0.40 17.11 4.72
N SER A 15 -0.80 16.68 4.32
CA SER A 15 -1.49 15.55 4.91
C SER A 15 -0.65 14.28 4.71
N ARG A 16 -0.02 13.78 5.77
CA ARG A 16 0.93 12.65 5.68
C ARG A 16 0.29 11.43 5.03
N ARG A 17 1.00 10.81 4.08
CA ARG A 17 0.50 9.69 3.27
C ARG A 17 1.39 8.46 3.40
N GLY A 18 0.77 7.30 3.58
CA GLY A 18 1.45 6.01 3.66
C GLY A 18 1.17 5.15 2.44
N LEU A 19 2.19 4.48 1.91
CA LEU A 19 2.08 3.47 0.86
C LEU A 19 2.35 2.07 1.43
N LEU A 20 1.37 1.18 1.32
CA LEU A 20 1.43 -0.20 1.79
C LEU A 20 1.41 -1.13 0.58
N ILE A 21 2.47 -1.92 0.39
CA ILE A 21 2.64 -2.78 -0.77
C ILE A 21 2.55 -4.24 -0.34
N ASP A 22 1.54 -4.93 -0.84
CA ASP A 22 1.50 -6.39 -0.81
C ASP A 22 2.35 -6.91 -1.97
N LEU A 23 3.57 -7.34 -1.67
CA LEU A 23 4.50 -7.74 -2.72
C LEU A 23 4.05 -9.03 -3.42
N ASP A 24 3.29 -9.92 -2.77
CA ASP A 24 2.78 -11.14 -3.42
C ASP A 24 1.73 -10.78 -4.48
N ASN A 25 0.80 -9.85 -4.19
CA ASN A 25 -0.16 -9.33 -5.17
C ASN A 25 0.52 -8.67 -6.37
N ILE A 26 1.73 -8.11 -6.20
CA ILE A 26 2.48 -7.47 -7.27
C ILE A 26 3.34 -8.47 -8.05
N ALA A 27 3.91 -9.46 -7.37
CA ALA A 27 4.96 -10.29 -7.89
C ALA A 27 4.54 -11.72 -8.25
N LEU A 28 3.35 -12.16 -7.84
CA LEU A 28 2.82 -13.47 -8.18
C LEU A 28 1.72 -13.38 -9.24
N HIS A 29 1.79 -14.28 -10.22
CA HIS A 29 0.69 -14.54 -11.13
C HIS A 29 0.39 -16.03 -11.13
N ARG A 30 -0.82 -16.43 -10.71
CA ARG A 30 -1.23 -17.84 -10.56
C ARG A 30 -0.22 -18.65 -9.73
N GLY A 31 0.25 -18.07 -8.62
CA GLY A 31 1.21 -18.69 -7.70
C GLY A 31 2.67 -18.74 -8.18
N ARG A 32 2.98 -18.20 -9.36
CA ARG A 32 4.35 -18.16 -9.90
C ARG A 32 4.95 -16.77 -9.78
N LEU A 33 6.23 -16.73 -9.42
CA LEU A 33 7.03 -15.51 -9.40
C LEU A 33 7.15 -14.94 -10.81
N LEU A 34 6.88 -13.65 -10.94
CA LEU A 34 7.06 -12.89 -12.17
C LEU A 34 8.55 -12.53 -12.38
N PRO A 35 8.95 -12.24 -13.63
CA PRO A 35 10.27 -11.70 -13.92
C PRO A 35 10.59 -10.41 -13.12
N ALA A 36 11.83 -10.27 -12.66
CA ALA A 36 12.24 -9.18 -11.77
C ALA A 36 12.15 -7.79 -12.41
N ASP A 37 12.39 -7.69 -13.71
CA ASP A 37 12.19 -6.49 -14.53
C ASP A 37 10.73 -6.04 -14.51
N LEU A 38 9.81 -7.00 -14.64
CA LEU A 38 8.38 -6.74 -14.59
C LEU A 38 7.93 -6.27 -13.21
N VAL A 39 8.36 -6.97 -12.14
CA VAL A 39 8.07 -6.54 -10.77
C VAL A 39 8.64 -5.15 -10.50
N GLY A 40 9.85 -4.89 -10.98
CA GLY A 40 10.47 -3.58 -10.88
C GLY A 40 9.66 -2.48 -11.57
N GLN A 41 9.12 -2.76 -12.75
CA GLN A 41 8.22 -1.84 -13.43
C GLN A 41 6.93 -1.59 -12.65
N ARG A 42 6.27 -2.64 -12.17
CA ARG A 42 5.03 -2.52 -11.39
C ARG A 42 5.25 -1.67 -10.13
N LEU A 43 6.36 -1.87 -9.42
CA LEU A 43 6.70 -1.10 -8.23
C LEU A 43 6.94 0.39 -8.53
N ARG A 44 7.57 0.73 -9.67
CA ARG A 44 7.72 2.12 -10.12
C ARG A 44 6.36 2.75 -10.40
N THR A 45 5.50 2.07 -11.15
CA THR A 45 4.15 2.56 -11.44
C THR A 45 3.33 2.77 -10.17
N ILE A 46 3.43 1.86 -9.19
CA ILE A 46 2.77 2.03 -7.88
C ILE A 46 3.29 3.28 -7.16
N ALA A 47 4.61 3.50 -7.13
CA ALA A 47 5.20 4.67 -6.49
C ALA A 47 4.78 5.98 -7.19
N GLU A 48 4.72 6.00 -8.52
CA GLU A 48 4.23 7.13 -9.32
C GLU A 48 2.76 7.42 -9.02
N LEU A 49 1.91 6.39 -9.00
CA LEU A 49 0.47 6.52 -8.72
C LEU A 49 0.18 6.97 -7.28
N ALA A 50 0.98 6.52 -6.32
CA ALA A 50 0.86 6.92 -4.92
C ALA A 50 1.21 8.40 -4.72
N GLY A 51 2.06 8.95 -5.60
CA GLY A 51 2.67 10.27 -5.45
C GLY A 51 3.61 10.33 -4.24
N PRO A 52 3.96 11.54 -3.77
CA PRO A 52 4.76 11.71 -2.57
C PRO A 52 4.11 11.02 -1.36
N CYS A 53 4.87 10.14 -0.71
CA CYS A 53 4.47 9.44 0.51
C CYS A 53 5.55 9.61 1.58
N ASP A 54 5.13 9.94 2.79
CA ASP A 54 5.99 10.07 3.97
C ASP A 54 6.42 8.70 4.51
N TYR A 55 5.67 7.66 4.17
CA TYR A 55 5.96 6.28 4.53
C TYR A 55 5.69 5.34 3.37
N ARG A 56 6.55 4.33 3.21
CA ARG A 56 6.31 3.22 2.30
C ARG A 56 6.89 1.93 2.88
N ILE A 57 6.20 0.81 2.66
CA ILE A 57 6.70 -0.50 3.01
C ILE A 57 6.15 -1.56 2.06
N ALA A 58 6.99 -2.54 1.72
CA ALA A 58 6.57 -3.79 1.11
C ALA A 58 6.57 -4.92 2.13
N ILE A 59 5.51 -5.72 2.13
CA ILE A 59 5.35 -6.88 3.02
C ILE A 59 5.10 -8.11 2.17
N ALA A 60 5.81 -9.18 2.47
CA ALA A 60 5.62 -10.51 1.89
C ALA A 60 6.37 -11.60 2.69
N PRO A 61 6.11 -12.88 2.40
CA PRO A 61 6.88 -13.98 2.93
C PRO A 61 8.36 -13.95 2.49
N PRO A 62 9.27 -14.61 3.23
CA PRO A 62 10.72 -14.61 2.92
C PRO A 62 11.06 -15.04 1.49
N ARG A 63 10.31 -15.98 0.91
CA ARG A 63 10.52 -16.46 -0.46
C ARG A 63 10.41 -15.34 -1.49
N THR A 64 9.35 -14.54 -1.41
CA THR A 64 9.09 -13.44 -2.36
C THR A 64 10.07 -12.31 -2.12
N LEU A 65 10.32 -11.95 -0.85
CA LEU A 65 11.31 -10.92 -0.52
C LEU A 65 12.73 -11.29 -0.98
N GLY A 66 13.14 -12.55 -0.82
CA GLY A 66 14.42 -13.04 -1.31
C GLY A 66 14.54 -12.91 -2.83
N ALA A 67 13.50 -13.31 -3.57
CA ALA A 67 13.47 -13.26 -5.03
C ALA A 67 13.57 -11.82 -5.60
N TYR A 68 13.10 -10.81 -4.88
CA TYR A 68 13.07 -9.41 -5.35
C TYR A 68 13.89 -8.44 -4.51
N SER A 69 14.75 -8.93 -3.63
CA SER A 69 15.60 -8.12 -2.74
C SER A 69 16.37 -7.03 -3.50
N SER A 70 17.02 -7.37 -4.61
CA SER A 70 17.77 -6.41 -5.44
C SER A 70 16.88 -5.32 -6.04
N VAL A 71 15.67 -5.67 -6.48
CA VAL A 71 14.68 -4.73 -7.04
C VAL A 71 14.19 -3.77 -5.96
N LEU A 72 13.88 -4.28 -4.77
CA LEU A 72 13.39 -3.49 -3.64
C LEU A 72 14.46 -2.51 -3.14
N VAL A 73 15.72 -2.97 -3.04
CA VAL A 73 16.88 -2.13 -2.69
C VAL A 73 17.10 -1.05 -3.74
N ALA A 74 17.11 -1.40 -5.04
CA ALA A 74 17.32 -0.43 -6.12
C ALA A 74 16.25 0.68 -6.15
N GLN A 75 15.05 0.41 -5.64
CA GLN A 75 13.95 1.38 -5.57
C GLN A 75 13.76 2.04 -4.20
N ASN A 76 14.66 1.77 -3.25
CA ASN A 76 14.59 2.25 -1.87
C ASN A 76 13.22 1.97 -1.22
N ILE A 77 12.71 0.74 -1.38
CA ILE A 77 11.47 0.29 -0.77
C ILE A 77 11.83 -0.51 0.50
N PRO A 78 11.55 0.01 1.71
CA PRO A 78 11.71 -0.74 2.94
C PRO A 78 10.84 -1.99 2.94
N VAL A 79 11.32 -3.04 3.57
CA VAL A 79 10.64 -4.34 3.59
C VAL A 79 10.38 -4.80 5.01
N ARG A 80 9.30 -5.56 5.20
CA ARG A 80 9.06 -6.36 6.42
C ARG A 80 8.63 -7.76 6.03
N THR A 81 9.23 -8.76 6.65
CA THR A 81 8.85 -10.16 6.46
C THR A 81 7.55 -10.45 7.22
N CYS A 82 6.66 -11.24 6.64
CA CYS A 82 5.54 -11.85 7.34
C CYS A 82 5.71 -13.38 7.40
N GLY A 83 4.76 -14.04 8.09
CA GLY A 83 4.62 -15.48 8.06
C GLY A 83 4.27 -16.02 6.66
N SER A 84 4.26 -17.33 6.51
CA SER A 84 3.90 -18.02 5.25
C SER A 84 2.48 -18.60 5.27
N GLU A 85 1.78 -18.39 6.39
CA GLU A 85 0.39 -18.77 6.58
C GLU A 85 -0.53 -17.94 5.67
N PRO A 86 -1.71 -18.47 5.30
CA PRO A 86 -2.73 -17.68 4.60
C PRO A 86 -3.00 -16.35 5.31
N ASP A 87 -3.18 -15.30 4.52
CA ASP A 87 -3.54 -13.95 4.96
C ASP A 87 -2.48 -13.26 5.86
N ALA A 88 -1.29 -13.85 6.08
CA ALA A 88 -0.26 -13.28 6.94
C ALA A 88 0.23 -11.90 6.45
N ALA A 89 0.35 -11.72 5.13
CA ALA A 89 0.70 -10.45 4.52
C ALA A 89 -0.41 -9.42 4.70
N ASP A 90 -1.67 -9.80 4.46
CA ASP A 90 -2.84 -8.94 4.57
C ASP A 90 -3.04 -8.42 6.00
N LEU A 91 -2.94 -9.31 6.99
CA LEU A 91 -3.00 -8.96 8.40
C LEU A 91 -1.87 -8.01 8.79
N ALA A 92 -0.64 -8.31 8.39
CA ALA A 92 0.51 -7.46 8.68
C ALA A 92 0.35 -6.06 8.05
N LEU A 93 -0.12 -5.98 6.80
CA LEU A 93 -0.39 -4.71 6.13
C LEU A 93 -1.52 -3.93 6.80
N CYS A 94 -2.61 -4.59 7.21
CA CYS A 94 -3.69 -3.95 7.95
C CYS A 94 -3.21 -3.37 9.29
N VAL A 95 -2.44 -4.16 10.07
CA VAL A 95 -1.81 -3.68 11.32
C VAL A 95 -0.95 -2.45 11.04
N GLN A 96 -0.13 -2.47 9.97
CA GLN A 96 0.67 -1.31 9.62
C GLN A 96 -0.19 -0.09 9.25
N GLY A 97 -1.28 -0.30 8.51
CA GLY A 97 -2.23 0.75 8.17
C GLY A 97 -2.82 1.40 9.41
N PHE A 98 -3.33 0.61 10.35
CA PHE A 98 -3.86 1.14 11.62
C PHE A 98 -2.81 1.89 12.42
N GLU A 99 -1.57 1.40 12.50
CA GLU A 99 -0.47 2.11 13.17
C GLU A 99 -0.17 3.47 12.53
N LEU A 100 -0.19 3.56 11.20
CA LEU A 100 0.03 4.83 10.50
C LEU A 100 -1.11 5.81 10.81
N LEU A 101 -2.35 5.35 10.76
CA LEU A 101 -3.52 6.19 11.10
C LEU A 101 -3.45 6.67 12.55
N ALA A 102 -3.11 5.80 13.50
CA ALA A 102 -2.91 6.16 14.90
C ALA A 102 -1.78 7.18 15.09
N ARG A 103 -0.77 7.20 14.20
CA ARG A 103 0.32 8.18 14.18
C ARG A 103 -0.05 9.48 13.46
N GLY A 104 -1.29 9.62 12.98
CA GLY A 104 -1.79 10.83 12.31
C GLY A 104 -1.44 10.91 10.82
N TYR A 105 -1.32 9.77 10.14
CA TYR A 105 -1.37 9.72 8.68
C TYR A 105 -2.81 9.97 8.24
N ALA A 106 -2.97 10.84 7.24
CA ALA A 106 -4.27 11.33 6.81
C ALA A 106 -4.82 10.58 5.58
N ALA A 107 -3.98 9.82 4.88
CA ALA A 107 -4.38 9.01 3.73
C ALA A 107 -3.48 7.80 3.56
N LEU A 108 -4.03 6.74 2.98
CA LEU A 108 -3.30 5.52 2.65
C LEU A 108 -3.44 5.19 1.17
N VAL A 109 -2.37 4.65 0.60
CA VAL A 109 -2.34 3.98 -0.70
C VAL A 109 -2.01 2.51 -0.44
N VAL A 110 -2.83 1.60 -0.94
CA VAL A 110 -2.62 0.16 -0.84
C VAL A 110 -2.44 -0.43 -2.23
N ALA A 111 -1.33 -1.15 -2.42
CA ALA A 111 -1.08 -1.91 -3.63
C ALA A 111 -1.50 -3.38 -3.44
N SER A 112 -2.82 -3.58 -3.33
CA SER A 112 -3.47 -4.90 -3.24
C SER A 112 -4.94 -4.79 -3.66
N GLY A 113 -5.50 -5.90 -4.12
CA GLY A 113 -6.92 -6.03 -4.44
C GLY A 113 -7.79 -6.62 -3.33
N ASP A 114 -7.20 -6.99 -2.18
CA ASP A 114 -7.87 -7.84 -1.19
C ASP A 114 -8.90 -7.11 -0.30
N HIS A 115 -10.00 -7.79 0.03
CA HIS A 115 -11.05 -7.28 0.92
C HIS A 115 -10.57 -6.87 2.32
N PHE A 116 -9.47 -7.43 2.83
CA PHE A 116 -8.93 -7.12 4.16
C PHE A 116 -8.71 -5.61 4.39
N PHE A 117 -8.42 -4.86 3.33
CA PHE A 117 -8.12 -3.43 3.43
C PHE A 117 -9.35 -2.53 3.52
N ALA A 118 -10.56 -3.08 3.37
CA ALA A 118 -11.79 -2.28 3.38
C ALA A 118 -11.98 -1.51 4.70
N GLN A 119 -11.60 -2.12 5.82
CA GLN A 119 -11.66 -1.51 7.16
C GLN A 119 -10.78 -0.24 7.31
N LEU A 120 -9.72 -0.11 6.50
CA LEU A 120 -8.88 1.09 6.53
C LEU A 120 -9.61 2.30 5.91
N ALA A 121 -10.50 2.05 4.95
CA ALA A 121 -11.26 3.09 4.27
C ALA A 121 -12.33 3.74 5.18
N ASP A 122 -12.74 3.05 6.25
CA ASP A 122 -13.67 3.59 7.24
C ASP A 122 -13.00 4.67 8.13
N LEU A 123 -11.66 4.68 8.17
CA LEU A 123 -10.88 5.57 9.04
C LEU A 123 -10.18 6.70 8.29
N ALA A 124 -9.84 6.50 7.02
CA ALA A 124 -9.16 7.49 6.20
C ALA A 124 -9.38 7.27 4.70
N PRO A 125 -9.19 8.32 3.87
CA PRO A 125 -9.09 8.16 2.42
C PRO A 125 -8.12 7.04 2.03
N LEU A 126 -8.65 6.07 1.28
CA LEU A 126 -7.92 4.90 0.82
C LEU A 126 -7.90 4.85 -0.71
N HIS A 127 -6.70 4.95 -1.29
CA HIS A 127 -6.44 4.76 -2.71
C HIS A 127 -5.90 3.34 -2.95
N LEU A 128 -6.40 2.66 -3.98
CA LEU A 128 -5.81 1.41 -4.46
C LEU A 128 -4.99 1.61 -5.74
N ALA A 129 -3.81 1.00 -5.79
CA ALA A 129 -3.00 0.88 -7.00
C ALA A 129 -2.82 -0.61 -7.34
N VAL A 130 -3.55 -1.12 -8.34
CA VAL A 130 -3.67 -2.56 -8.58
C VAL A 130 -3.34 -2.93 -10.03
N PRO A 131 -2.51 -3.95 -10.29
CA PRO A 131 -2.32 -4.44 -11.66
C PRO A 131 -3.65 -4.89 -12.31
N HIS A 132 -3.81 -4.74 -13.63
CA HIS A 132 -5.04 -5.14 -14.33
C HIS A 132 -5.38 -6.63 -14.22
N ASP A 133 -4.38 -7.49 -14.03
CA ASP A 133 -4.56 -8.93 -13.87
C ASP A 133 -4.89 -9.36 -12.44
N ILE A 134 -4.94 -8.42 -11.50
CA ILE A 134 -5.30 -8.67 -10.10
C ILE A 134 -6.75 -8.22 -9.85
N PRO A 135 -7.65 -9.13 -9.42
CA PRO A 135 -9.01 -8.76 -9.11
C PRO A 135 -9.06 -7.90 -7.85
N VAL A 136 -9.96 -6.92 -7.84
CA VAL A 136 -10.26 -6.12 -6.63
C VAL A 136 -11.58 -6.58 -6.05
N ALA A 137 -11.57 -6.92 -4.76
CA ALA A 137 -12.74 -7.36 -4.02
C ALA A 137 -13.87 -6.34 -4.09
N ARG A 138 -15.11 -6.82 -4.20
CA ARG A 138 -16.30 -5.95 -4.34
C ARG A 138 -16.49 -5.03 -3.13
N SER A 139 -16.23 -5.53 -1.92
CA SER A 139 -16.25 -4.74 -0.68
C SER A 139 -15.27 -3.58 -0.76
N LEU A 140 -14.04 -3.85 -1.19
CA LEU A 140 -13.00 -2.83 -1.30
C LEU A 140 -13.33 -1.77 -2.36
N LYS A 141 -13.87 -2.18 -3.52
CA LYS A 141 -14.34 -1.24 -4.56
C LYS A 141 -15.44 -0.30 -4.08
N ARG A 142 -16.22 -0.65 -3.04
CA ARG A 142 -17.28 0.22 -2.53
C ARG A 142 -16.74 1.36 -1.67
N VAL A 143 -15.64 1.12 -0.96
CA VAL A 143 -15.11 2.03 0.06
C VAL A 143 -13.85 2.77 -0.38
N ALA A 144 -13.01 2.16 -1.22
CA ALA A 144 -11.78 2.79 -1.68
C ALA A 144 -12.02 3.79 -2.82
N ARG A 145 -11.41 4.97 -2.72
CA ARG A 145 -11.49 6.05 -3.70
C ARG A 145 -10.15 6.82 -3.72
N PRO A 146 -9.44 6.90 -4.87
CA PRO A 146 -9.70 6.22 -6.14
C PRO A 146 -9.29 4.73 -6.14
N VAL A 147 -9.72 3.99 -7.16
CA VAL A 147 -9.18 2.66 -7.51
C VAL A 147 -8.52 2.78 -8.86
N THR A 148 -7.20 2.72 -8.90
CA THR A 148 -6.42 2.83 -10.13
C THR A 148 -5.92 1.46 -10.54
N HIS A 149 -6.39 0.99 -11.69
CA HIS A 149 -5.79 -0.16 -12.34
C HIS A 149 -4.66 0.30 -13.27
N PHE A 150 -3.58 -0.49 -13.36
CA PHE A 150 -2.47 -0.20 -14.27
C PHE A 150 -2.04 -1.43 -15.08
N PRO A 151 -1.42 -1.23 -16.26
CA PRO A 151 -0.99 -2.32 -17.12
C PRO A 151 -0.11 -3.33 -16.41
N ALA A 152 -0.40 -4.61 -16.62
CA ALA A 152 0.39 -5.71 -16.08
C ALA A 152 1.83 -5.71 -16.64
N ARG A 153 2.05 -5.05 -17.79
CA ARG A 153 3.29 -4.79 -18.56
C ARG A 153 3.19 -3.41 -19.23
N ALA A 154 4.29 -2.67 -19.42
CA ALA A 154 4.26 -1.59 -20.42
C ALA A 154 4.00 -2.17 -21.81
N ALA A 155 3.21 -1.45 -22.60
CA ALA A 155 3.12 -1.65 -24.04
C ALA A 155 4.46 -1.33 -24.72
#